data_AF-A0A350AHF2-F1
#
_entry.id   AF-A0A350AHF2-F1
#
_cell.length_a   1.000
_cell.length_b   1.000
_cell.length_c   1.000
_cell.angle_alpha   90.00
_cell.angle_beta   90.00
_cell.angle_gamma   90.00
#
_symmetry.space_group_name_H-M   'P 1'
#
loop_
_entity.id
_entity.type
_entity.pdbx_description
1 polymer ?
#
loop_
_entity_poly.entity_id
_entity_poly.type
_entity_poly.pdbx_seq_one_letter_code
_entity_poly.pdbx_strand_id
1 'polypeptide(L)' 'MPDPRAPLLAVLIDADNTSPRWTKAIFDEIASIGEASVRRVYGDFSSTQM' A
#
# COMPACT_ATOMS: atom_id res chain seq x y z
N MET A 1 -16.52 10.12 -9.16
CA MET A 1 -16.33 8.94 -10.03
C MET A 1 -14.84 8.83 -10.32
N PRO A 2 -14.21 7.65 -10.16
CA PRO A 2 -12.81 7.44 -10.53
C PRO A 2 -12.60 7.82 -12.02
N ASP A 3 -11.48 8.44 -12.38
CA ASP A 3 -11.15 8.65 -13.79
C ASP A 3 -10.95 7.29 -14.45
N PRO A 4 -11.72 6.90 -15.48
CA PRO A 4 -11.56 5.61 -16.15
C PRO A 4 -10.20 5.42 -16.84
N ARG A 5 -9.36 6.46 -16.89
CA ARG A 5 -7.97 6.41 -17.37
C ARG A 5 -6.94 6.31 -16.23
N ALA A 6 -7.36 6.37 -14.97
CA ALA A 6 -6.45 6.23 -13.85
C ALA A 6 -5.76 4.85 -13.93
N PRO A 7 -4.42 4.79 -13.85
CA PRO A 7 -3.70 3.53 -13.90
C PRO A 7 -4.15 2.59 -12.78
N LEU A 8 -4.32 1.31 -13.12
CA LEU A 8 -4.52 0.27 -12.12
C LEU A 8 -3.16 -0.18 -11.61
N LEU A 9 -2.93 -0.02 -10.31
CA LEU A 9 -1.68 -0.31 -9.64
C LEU A 9 -1.77 -1.62 -8.87
N ALA A 10 -0.77 -2.48 -9.08
CA ALA A 10 -0.49 -3.59 -8.19
C ALA A 10 0.52 -3.14 -7.12
N VAL A 11 0.09 -3.13 -5.87
CA VAL A 11 0.87 -2.66 -4.72
C VAL A 11 1.30 -3.85 -3.88
N LEU A 12 2.61 -4.01 -3.69
CA LEU A 12 3.23 -4.99 -2.82
C LEU A 12 4.03 -4.24 -1.75
N ILE A 13 3.70 -4.45 -0.48
CA ILE A 13 4.35 -3.80 0.67
C ILE A 13 5.13 -4.86 1.44
N ASP A 14 6.39 -4.59 1.69
CA ASP A 14 7.23 -5.35 2.62
C ASP A 14 7.11 -4.74 4.02
N ALA A 15 6.35 -5.39 4.89
CA ALA A 15 6.06 -4.95 6.26
C ALA A 15 7.22 -5.20 7.23
N ASP A 16 8.13 -6.12 6.92
CA ASP A 16 9.30 -6.36 7.78
C ASP A 16 10.33 -5.23 7.64
N ASN A 17 10.36 -4.60 6.46
CA ASN A 17 11.27 -3.49 6.16
C ASN A 17 10.62 -2.10 6.19
N THR A 18 9.29 -2.02 6.36
CA THR A 18 8.57 -0.75 6.36
C THR A 18 7.83 -0.53 7.67
N SER A 19 8.07 0.59 8.33
CA SER A 19 7.34 0.94 9.56
C SER A 19 5.87 1.30 9.26
N PRO A 20 4.91 0.77 10.06
CA PRO A 20 3.48 1.10 9.93
C PRO A 20 3.14 2.58 10.07
N ARG A 21 4.02 3.38 10.70
CA ARG A 21 3.80 4.84 10.86
C ARG A 21 3.67 5.58 9.52
N TRP A 22 4.20 5.02 8.44
CA TRP A 22 4.18 5.63 7.11
C TRP A 22 2.97 5.22 6.26
N THR A 23 2.14 4.29 6.73
CA THR A 23 1.05 3.70 5.96
C THR A 23 0.14 4.75 5.32
N LYS A 24 -0.22 5.80 6.06
CA LYS A 24 -1.07 6.87 5.53
C LYS A 24 -0.39 7.59 4.35
N ALA A 25 0.85 8.04 4.52
CA ALA A 25 1.58 8.78 3.49
C ALA A 25 1.76 7.94 2.21
N ILE A 26 2.08 6.66 2.36
CA ILE A 26 2.23 5.72 1.24
C ILE A 26 0.90 5.57 0.47
N PHE A 27 -0.23 5.39 1.16
CA PHE A 27 -1.52 5.26 0.49
C PHE A 27 -2.01 6.56 -0.15
N ASP A 28 -1.72 7.72 0.45
CA ASP A 28 -2.01 9.02 -0.14
C ASP A 28 -1.24 9.21 -1.45
N GLU A 29 0.04 8.81 -1.49
CA GLU A 29 0.87 8.86 -2.69
C GLU A 29 0.38 7.90 -3.77
N ILE A 30 0.06 6.65 -3.43
CA ILE A 30 -0.51 5.68 -4.37
C ILE A 30 -1.81 6.22 -5.00
N ALA A 31 -2.69 6.80 -4.19
CA ALA A 31 -3.95 7.38 -4.66
C ALA A 31 -3.76 8.59 -5.59
N SER A 32 -2.63 9.30 -5.47
CA SER A 32 -2.26 10.38 -6.40
C SER A 32 -1.81 9.87 -7.77
N ILE A 33 -1.34 8.62 -7.85
CA ILE A 33 -0.81 7.98 -9.07
C ILE A 33 -1.91 7.22 -9.80
N GLY A 34 -2.79 6.52 -9.07
CA GLY A 34 -3.82 5.68 -9.66
C GLY A 34 -4.60 4.85 -8.63
N GLU A 35 -5.33 3.86 -9.10
CA GLU A 35 -6.15 2.99 -8.25
C GLU A 35 -5.40 1.70 -7.88
N ALA A 36 -5.22 1.45 -6.58
CA ALA A 36 -4.60 0.23 -6.09
C ALA A 36 -5.56 -0.98 -6.19
N SER A 37 -5.64 -1.58 -7.37
CA SER A 37 -6.51 -2.72 -7.68
C SER A 37 -6.07 -4.01 -6.99
N VAL A 38 -4.77 -4.17 -6.75
CA VAL A 38 -4.20 -5.28 -5.97
C VAL A 38 -3.36 -4.70 -4.84
N ARG A 39 -3.60 -5.17 -3.61
CA ARG A 39 -2.86 -4.75 -2.41
C ARG A 39 -2.43 -5.99 -1.65
N ARG A 40 -1.12 -6.22 -1.54
CA ARG A 40 -0.54 -7.30 -0.74
C ARG A 40 0.50 -6.73 0.21
N VAL A 41 0.49 -7.24 1.44
CA VAL A 41 1.44 -6.87 2.48
C VAL A 41 2.10 -8.16 2.96
N TYR A 42 3.43 -8.19 2.96
CA TYR A 42 4.24 -9.36 3.30
C TYR A 42 5.06 -9.06 4.54
N GLY A 43 5.03 -9.93 5.53
CA GLY A 43 5.87 -9.84 6.71
C GLY A 43 5.51 -10.87 7.77
N ASP A 44 6.26 -10.88 8.87
CA ASP A 44 5.96 -11.69 10.04
C ASP A 44 4.93 -10.99 10.95
N PHE A 45 3.67 -11.41 10.83
CA PHE A 45 2.57 -10.94 11.67
C PHE A 45 2.41 -11.72 12.99
N SER A 46 3.26 -12.72 13.25
CA SER A 46 3.22 -13.48 14.50
C SER A 46 3.91 -12.74 15.66
N SER A 47 4.78 -11.80 15.32
CA SER A 47 5.46 -10.92 16.25
C SER A 47 4.49 -9.87 16.81
N THR A 48 4.34 -9.78 18.14
CA THR A 48 3.53 -8.74 18.82
C THR A 48 4.15 -7.34 18.74
N GLN A 49 5.31 -7.22 18.10
CA GLN A 49 6.03 -5.98 17.91
C GLN A 49 5.56 -5.32 16.60
N MET A 50 4.31 -4.85 16.60
CA MET A 50 3.75 -4.01 15.53
C MET A 50 3.25 -2.69 16.10
#